data_AF-A0AA88VV29-F1
#
_entry.id   AF-A0AA88VV29-F1
#
_cell.length_a   1.000
_cell.length_b   1.000
_cell.length_c   1.000
_cell.angle_alpha   90.00
_cell.angle_beta   90.00
_cell.angle_gamma   90.00
#
_symmetry.space_group_name_H-M   'P 1'
#
loop_
_entity.id
_entity.type
_entity.pdbx_description
1 polymer ?
#
loop_
_entity_poly.entity_id
_entity_poly.type
_entity_poly.pdbx_seq_one_letter_code
_entity_poly.pdbx_strand_id
1 'polypeptide(L)'
;RQLQRTPPTLLHFSPKREVDMARSLDPLVVGKVVGDVLDMFIPVAELTVHYGSRQIANGCEIKPSAAANRPRVQIDRPRAFADFYTLVMVDPDAPSPSEPTFREWLHWMVVDIPEGSDASRGKEAMPYMGPQPPTGIHRYVFALFKQRGVMGVANQAPETRSNFNTRQFAVDNGLGLPVAAVYFNSQKEATNKRR
;
A
#
# COMPACT_ATOMS: atom_id res chain seq x y z
N ARG A 1 -57.80 4.61 32.26
CA ARG A 1 -56.83 3.90 31.40
C ARG A 1 -55.66 4.84 31.15
N GLN A 2 -54.61 4.74 31.97
CA GLN A 2 -53.42 5.59 31.85
C GLN A 2 -52.47 4.99 30.81
N LEU A 3 -52.01 5.80 29.86
CA LEU A 3 -50.95 5.44 28.92
C LEU A 3 -49.62 5.88 29.53
N GLN A 4 -48.84 4.91 30.01
CA GLN A 4 -47.46 5.10 30.44
C GLN A 4 -46.60 5.40 29.20
N ARG A 5 -45.95 6.58 29.19
CA ARG A 5 -44.85 6.87 28.28
C ARG A 5 -43.54 6.57 29.00
N THR A 6 -42.79 5.59 28.51
CA THR A 6 -41.41 5.32 28.93
C THR A 6 -40.44 6.13 28.06
N PRO A 7 -39.42 6.79 28.64
CA PRO A 7 -38.15 7.06 27.96
C PRO A 7 -37.08 6.10 28.52
N PRO A 8 -35.79 6.16 28.12
CA PRO A 8 -35.15 6.36 26.82
C PRO A 8 -34.10 5.23 26.55
N THR A 9 -33.44 5.22 25.38
CA THR A 9 -32.06 4.70 25.30
C THR A 9 -31.24 5.57 24.35
N LEU A 10 -30.57 6.58 24.91
CA LEU A 10 -29.42 7.20 24.26
C LEU A 10 -28.32 6.13 24.21
N LEU A 11 -28.06 5.59 23.02
CA LEU A 11 -26.87 4.78 22.77
C LEU A 11 -25.66 5.66 23.08
N HIS A 12 -25.03 5.37 24.21
CA HIS A 12 -23.76 5.95 24.62
C HIS A 12 -22.71 5.50 23.60
N PHE A 13 -22.47 6.33 22.57
CA PHE A 13 -21.30 6.18 21.72
C PHE A 13 -20.09 6.35 22.62
N SER A 14 -19.43 5.23 22.94
CA SER A 14 -18.17 5.24 23.65
C SER A 14 -17.15 5.98 22.79
N PRO A 15 -16.55 7.09 23.26
CA PRO A 15 -15.52 7.82 22.51
C PRO A 15 -14.17 7.08 22.47
N LYS A 16 -14.16 5.78 22.81
CA LYS A 16 -12.94 4.98 22.98
C LYS A 16 -12.18 4.71 21.67
N ARG A 17 -12.76 4.98 20.50
CA ARG A 17 -12.04 4.82 19.22
C ARG A 17 -11.18 6.02 18.84
N GLU A 18 -11.39 7.18 19.46
CA GLU A 18 -10.71 8.41 19.06
C GLU A 18 -9.51 8.76 19.97
N VAL A 19 -9.36 8.06 21.11
CA VAL A 19 -8.34 8.39 22.13
C VAL A 19 -7.19 7.38 22.23
N ASP A 20 -7.25 6.25 21.52
CA ASP A 20 -6.16 5.23 21.52
C ASP A 20 -5.06 5.48 20.47
N MET A 21 -5.13 6.59 19.71
CA MET A 21 -4.10 7.00 18.73
C MET A 21 -2.79 7.52 19.39
N ALA A 22 -2.75 7.68 20.71
CA ALA A 22 -1.66 8.38 21.39
C ALA A 22 -0.57 7.49 22.02
N ARG A 23 -0.57 6.16 21.81
CA ARG A 23 0.50 5.28 22.36
C ARG A 23 1.03 4.16 21.45
N SER A 24 0.43 3.90 20.30
CA SER A 24 1.05 3.06 19.28
C SER A 24 1.70 3.97 18.23
N LEU A 25 3.03 3.95 18.12
CA LEU A 25 3.70 4.58 16.98
C LEU A 25 3.16 3.94 15.69
N ASP A 26 2.66 4.76 14.75
CA ASP A 26 2.16 4.28 13.47
C ASP A 26 3.23 3.39 12.79
N PRO A 27 2.92 2.12 12.47
CA PRO A 27 3.88 1.20 11.85
C PRO A 27 4.53 1.75 10.58
N LEU A 28 3.84 2.58 9.80
CA LEU A 28 4.40 3.22 8.59
C LEU A 28 5.46 4.27 8.94
N VAL A 29 5.32 4.95 10.08
CA VAL A 29 6.32 5.90 10.60
C VAL A 29 7.50 5.13 11.21
N VAL A 30 7.23 4.08 12.01
CA VAL A 30 8.28 3.23 12.61
C VAL A 30 9.13 2.56 11.54
N GLY A 31 8.49 2.04 10.49
CA GLY A 31 9.16 1.46 9.33
C GLY A 31 9.79 2.49 8.38
N LYS A 32 9.72 3.79 8.71
CA LYS A 32 10.17 4.92 7.91
C LYS A 32 9.57 4.98 6.50
N VAL A 33 8.46 4.29 6.23
CA VAL A 33 7.74 4.39 4.96
C VAL A 33 7.22 5.81 4.79
N VAL A 34 6.57 6.34 5.82
CA VAL A 34 6.36 7.78 5.96
C VAL A 34 7.71 8.41 6.30
N GLY A 35 8.11 9.40 5.51
CA GLY A 35 9.43 10.02 5.56
C GLY A 35 10.33 9.57 4.42
N ASP A 36 10.52 8.27 4.18
CA ASP A 36 11.31 7.81 3.03
C ASP A 36 10.53 7.85 1.71
N VAL A 37 9.32 7.29 1.68
CA VAL A 37 8.54 7.06 0.45
C VAL A 37 7.34 7.99 0.37
N LEU A 38 6.62 8.14 1.48
CA LEU A 38 5.35 8.85 1.52
C LEU A 38 5.42 10.05 2.47
N ASP A 39 4.61 11.07 2.19
CA ASP A 39 4.30 12.11 3.18
C ASP A 39 3.30 11.60 4.20
N MET A 40 3.19 12.29 5.34
CA MET A 40 2.18 11.97 6.34
C MET A 40 0.77 12.12 5.74
N PHE A 41 -0.09 11.13 5.97
CA PHE A 41 -1.45 11.11 5.44
C PHE A 41 -2.41 10.45 6.44
N ILE A 42 -3.71 10.65 6.22
CA ILE A 42 -4.76 9.98 6.98
C ILE A 42 -5.33 8.88 6.10
N PRO A 43 -5.24 7.59 6.48
CA PRO A 43 -5.85 6.51 5.73
C PRO A 43 -7.37 6.69 5.63
N VAL A 44 -7.90 6.64 4.41
CA VAL A 44 -9.34 6.81 4.11
C VAL A 44 -9.88 5.72 3.18
N ALA A 45 -9.06 4.73 2.84
CA ALA A 45 -9.44 3.53 2.10
C ALA A 45 -8.86 2.29 2.81
N GLU A 46 -9.49 1.14 2.61
CA GLU A 46 -8.98 -0.14 3.08
C GLU A 46 -8.22 -0.82 1.94
N LEU A 47 -6.93 -1.07 2.15
CA LEU A 47 -6.05 -1.75 1.21
C LEU A 47 -5.64 -3.10 1.79
N THR A 48 -6.06 -4.17 1.12
CA THR A 48 -5.79 -5.54 1.58
C THR A 48 -4.97 -6.28 0.53
N VAL A 49 -3.74 -6.66 0.90
CA VAL A 49 -2.78 -7.35 0.03
C VAL A 49 -2.58 -8.78 0.50
N HIS A 50 -2.72 -9.75 -0.40
CA HIS A 50 -2.51 -11.18 -0.12
C HIS A 50 -1.51 -11.83 -1.08
N TYR A 51 -0.56 -12.56 -0.51
CA TYR A 51 0.25 -13.55 -1.24
C TYR A 51 -0.19 -14.95 -0.84
N GLY A 52 -0.89 -15.64 -1.75
CA GLY A 52 -1.55 -16.91 -1.43
C GLY A 52 -2.59 -16.73 -0.31
N SER A 53 -2.49 -17.53 0.75
CA SER A 53 -3.36 -17.42 1.94
C SER A 53 -2.92 -16.35 2.94
N ARG A 54 -1.73 -15.73 2.74
CA ARG A 54 -1.15 -14.81 3.71
C ARG A 54 -1.53 -13.37 3.39
N GLN A 55 -2.28 -12.74 4.29
CA GLN A 55 -2.49 -11.29 4.27
C GLN A 55 -1.24 -10.57 4.76
N ILE A 56 -0.89 -9.47 4.11
CA ILE A 56 0.21 -8.61 4.50
C ILE A 56 -0.25 -7.66 5.61
N ALA A 57 0.57 -7.57 6.65
CA ALA A 57 0.49 -6.55 7.68
C ALA A 57 1.80 -5.76 7.70
N ASN A 58 1.74 -4.49 8.12
CA ASN A 58 2.90 -3.61 8.16
C ASN A 58 4.08 -4.23 8.90
N GLY A 59 5.22 -4.29 8.21
CA GLY A 59 6.48 -4.79 8.76
C GLY A 59 6.62 -6.31 8.81
N CYS A 60 5.62 -7.08 8.36
CA CYS A 60 5.74 -8.54 8.35
C CYS A 60 6.80 -9.02 7.34
N GLU A 61 7.45 -10.15 7.61
CA GLU A 61 8.50 -10.68 6.73
C GLU A 61 7.93 -11.67 5.71
N ILE A 62 8.18 -11.44 4.41
CA ILE A 62 7.78 -12.34 3.33
C ILE A 62 9.04 -12.81 2.60
N LYS A 63 9.13 -14.12 2.39
CA LYS A 63 10.19 -14.71 1.58
C LYS A 63 10.06 -14.30 0.11
N PRO A 64 11.17 -14.03 -0.60
CA PRO A 64 11.14 -13.76 -2.04
C PRO A 64 10.34 -14.79 -2.85
N SER A 65 10.51 -16.08 -2.54
CA SER A 65 9.78 -17.19 -3.18
C SER A 65 8.26 -17.13 -2.97
N ALA A 66 7.80 -16.70 -1.79
CA ALA A 66 6.38 -16.55 -1.49
C ALA A 66 5.74 -15.34 -2.19
N ALA A 67 6.56 -14.35 -2.58
CA ALA A 67 6.16 -13.16 -3.32
C ALA A 67 6.62 -13.18 -4.79
N ALA A 68 6.96 -14.34 -5.34
CA ALA A 68 7.45 -14.45 -6.71
C ALA A 68 6.39 -14.02 -7.75
N ASN A 69 5.12 -14.32 -7.49
CA ASN A 69 3.98 -13.92 -8.32
C ASN A 69 3.26 -12.72 -7.69
N ARG A 70 2.58 -11.92 -8.52
CA ARG A 70 1.84 -10.74 -8.05
C ARG A 70 0.80 -11.11 -6.98
N PRO A 71 0.59 -10.25 -5.96
CA PRO A 71 -0.42 -10.49 -4.95
C PRO A 71 -1.83 -10.22 -5.49
N ARG A 72 -2.83 -10.71 -4.75
CA ARG A 72 -4.20 -10.18 -4.82
C ARG A 72 -4.25 -8.89 -4.01
N VAL A 73 -4.80 -7.82 -4.57
CA VAL A 73 -4.89 -6.51 -3.92
C VAL A 73 -6.31 -6.00 -4.03
N GLN A 74 -7.05 -6.06 -2.93
CA GLN A 74 -8.41 -5.59 -2.82
C GLN A 74 -8.42 -4.15 -2.29
N ILE A 75 -9.22 -3.29 -2.92
CA ILE A 75 -9.43 -1.90 -2.52
C ILE A 75 -10.88 -1.72 -2.15
N ASP A 76 -11.14 -1.52 -0.87
CA ASP A 76 -12.49 -1.31 -0.36
C ASP A 76 -12.64 0.08 0.25
N ARG A 77 -13.83 0.67 0.10
CA ARG A 77 -14.15 1.95 0.72
C ARG A 77 -15.56 1.96 1.28
N PRO A 78 -15.80 2.61 2.44
CA PRO A 78 -17.12 2.60 3.05
C PRO A 78 -18.19 3.38 2.26
N ARG A 79 -17.79 4.39 1.48
CA ARG A 79 -18.72 5.34 0.84
C ARG A 79 -18.11 6.01 -0.40
N ALA A 80 -18.31 5.42 -1.57
CA ALA A 80 -18.37 6.07 -2.87
C ALA A 80 -18.77 5.01 -3.92
N PHE A 81 -19.33 5.45 -5.02
CA PHE A 81 -19.46 4.63 -6.23
C PHE A 81 -18.76 5.42 -7.34
N ALA A 82 -17.92 4.73 -8.13
CA ALA A 82 -17.23 5.22 -9.32
C ALA A 82 -15.88 5.95 -9.15
N ASP A 83 -15.17 5.74 -8.02
CA ASP A 83 -13.76 6.15 -7.93
C ASP A 83 -12.82 5.17 -8.66
N PHE A 84 -11.69 5.70 -9.15
CA PHE A 84 -10.58 4.92 -9.69
C PHE A 84 -9.33 5.12 -8.83
N TYR A 85 -8.47 4.11 -8.78
CA TYR A 85 -7.27 4.13 -7.97
C TYR A 85 -6.03 3.73 -8.76
N THR A 86 -4.90 4.32 -8.36
CA THR A 86 -3.57 3.91 -8.78
C THR A 86 -2.87 3.20 -7.61
N LEU A 87 -2.35 2.02 -7.86
CA LEU A 87 -1.51 1.26 -6.95
C LEU A 87 -0.06 1.32 -7.44
N VAL A 88 0.87 1.66 -6.55
CA VAL A 88 2.31 1.53 -6.77
C VAL A 88 2.91 0.60 -5.73
N MET A 89 3.86 -0.24 -6.16
CA MET A 89 4.70 -1.06 -5.29
C MET A 89 6.16 -0.68 -5.53
N VAL A 90 6.85 -0.25 -4.48
CA VAL A 90 8.21 0.29 -4.56
C VAL A 90 9.13 -0.30 -3.50
N ASP A 91 10.42 -0.35 -3.81
CA ASP A 91 11.52 -0.69 -2.90
C ASP A 91 12.43 0.54 -2.71
N PRO A 92 12.37 1.23 -1.54
CA PRO A 92 13.20 2.38 -1.25
C PRO A 92 14.64 2.02 -0.84
N ASP A 93 14.93 0.72 -0.72
CA ASP A 93 16.18 0.20 -0.18
C ASP A 93 17.07 -0.40 -1.29
N ALA A 94 16.69 -0.29 -2.57
CA ALA A 94 17.49 -0.84 -3.67
C ALA A 94 18.78 -0.03 -3.94
N PRO A 95 19.94 -0.69 -4.18
CA PRO A 95 20.19 -2.13 -4.12
C PRO A 95 20.53 -2.65 -2.70
N SER A 96 20.76 -1.76 -1.73
CA SER A 96 20.90 -2.11 -0.32
C SER A 96 20.37 -1.00 0.60
N PRO A 97 19.79 -1.31 1.77
CA PRO A 97 19.29 -0.30 2.70
C PRO A 97 20.36 0.70 3.18
N SER A 98 21.62 0.27 3.23
CA SER A 98 22.76 1.10 3.63
C SER A 98 23.26 2.03 2.53
N GLU A 99 23.11 1.64 1.27
CA GLU A 99 23.54 2.40 0.08
C GLU A 99 22.45 2.28 -1.01
N PRO A 100 21.31 2.97 -0.84
CA PRO A 100 20.14 2.78 -1.70
C PRO A 100 20.20 3.65 -2.96
N THR A 101 21.22 3.43 -3.79
CA THR A 101 21.53 4.25 -4.99
C THR A 101 20.51 4.13 -6.14
N PHE A 102 19.61 3.14 -6.10
CA PHE A 102 18.55 2.97 -7.09
C PHE A 102 17.16 3.33 -6.56
N ARG A 103 17.08 3.93 -5.36
CA ARG A 103 15.80 4.24 -4.73
C ARG A 103 15.00 5.29 -5.51
N GLU A 104 13.69 5.15 -5.64
CA GLU A 104 12.91 3.95 -5.35
C GLU A 104 12.94 3.01 -6.56
N TRP A 105 13.00 1.69 -6.33
CA TRP A 105 12.83 0.73 -7.42
C TRP A 105 11.35 0.37 -7.59
N LEU A 106 10.79 0.67 -8.75
CA LEU A 106 9.39 0.41 -9.06
C LEU A 106 9.16 -1.08 -9.40
N HIS A 107 8.53 -1.80 -8.48
CA HIS A 107 8.20 -3.21 -8.62
C HIS A 107 6.91 -3.45 -9.39
N TRP A 108 5.89 -2.61 -9.19
CA TRP A 108 4.59 -2.78 -9.83
C TRP A 108 3.83 -1.46 -9.88
N MET A 109 3.10 -1.21 -10.97
CA MET A 109 2.19 -0.08 -11.08
C MET A 109 0.94 -0.49 -11.84
N VAL A 110 -0.22 -0.22 -11.26
CA VAL A 110 -1.52 -0.43 -11.89
C VAL A 110 -2.35 0.83 -11.71
N VAL A 111 -2.89 1.33 -12.82
CA VAL A 111 -3.77 2.51 -12.85
C VAL A 111 -5.20 2.08 -13.17
N ASP A 112 -6.15 3.00 -13.03
CA ASP A 112 -7.56 2.82 -13.39
C ASP A 112 -8.20 1.62 -12.69
N ILE A 113 -7.79 1.29 -11.46
CA ILE A 113 -8.41 0.21 -10.69
C ILE A 113 -9.77 0.70 -10.19
N PRO A 114 -10.90 0.06 -10.57
CA PRO A 114 -12.20 0.44 -10.05
C PRO A 114 -12.30 0.22 -8.54
N GLU A 115 -12.98 1.12 -7.84
CA GLU A 115 -13.31 0.94 -6.42
C GLU A 115 -14.04 -0.40 -6.15
N GLY A 116 -13.78 -1.01 -4.99
CA GLY A 116 -14.39 -2.27 -4.59
C GLY A 116 -13.89 -3.49 -5.37
N SER A 117 -12.76 -3.35 -6.08
CA SER A 117 -12.23 -4.40 -6.94
C SER A 117 -10.78 -4.74 -6.66
N ASP A 118 -10.35 -5.86 -7.23
CA ASP A 118 -8.96 -6.28 -7.20
C ASP A 118 -8.13 -5.48 -8.22
N ALA A 119 -6.85 -5.23 -7.93
CA ALA A 119 -5.93 -4.55 -8.86
C ALA A 119 -5.89 -5.17 -10.27
N SER A 120 -6.18 -6.46 -10.44
CA SER A 120 -6.31 -7.09 -11.76
C SER A 120 -7.42 -6.52 -12.66
N ARG A 121 -8.34 -5.72 -12.11
CA ARG A 121 -9.39 -5.01 -12.85
C ARG A 121 -8.93 -3.66 -13.39
N GLY A 122 -7.77 -3.17 -12.97
CA GLY A 122 -7.12 -1.99 -13.52
C GLY A 122 -6.28 -2.29 -14.77
N LYS A 123 -5.43 -1.34 -15.13
CA LYS A 123 -4.50 -1.43 -16.26
C LYS A 123 -3.06 -1.41 -15.75
N GLU A 124 -2.31 -2.45 -16.04
CA GLU A 124 -0.92 -2.56 -15.62
C GLU A 124 -0.04 -1.61 -16.43
N ALA A 125 0.58 -0.64 -15.76
CA ALA A 125 1.49 0.34 -16.35
C ALA A 125 2.96 -0.06 -16.18
N MET A 126 3.31 -0.68 -15.05
CA MET A 126 4.60 -1.32 -14.83
C MET A 126 4.37 -2.75 -14.39
N PRO A 127 4.77 -3.77 -15.17
CA PRO A 127 4.55 -5.17 -14.83
C PRO A 127 5.11 -5.56 -13.47
N TYR A 128 4.43 -6.46 -12.76
CA TYR A 128 4.90 -6.94 -11.47
C TYR A 128 6.27 -7.61 -11.58
N MET A 129 7.18 -7.21 -10.69
CA MET A 129 8.46 -7.86 -10.46
C MET A 129 8.54 -8.25 -8.98
N GLY A 130 8.68 -9.55 -8.69
CA GLY A 130 8.77 -10.02 -7.32
C GLY A 130 10.04 -9.56 -6.59
N PRO A 131 10.06 -9.59 -5.25
CA PRO A 131 11.23 -9.28 -4.44
C PRO A 131 12.47 -10.07 -4.85
N GLN A 132 13.59 -9.39 -5.08
CA GLN A 132 14.90 -10.01 -5.34
C GLN A 132 16.01 -9.23 -4.62
N PRO A 133 15.91 -9.04 -3.30
CA PRO A 133 16.87 -8.22 -2.55
C PRO A 133 18.28 -8.85 -2.61
N PRO A 134 19.31 -8.12 -3.06
CA PRO A 134 20.67 -8.65 -3.12
C PRO A 134 21.31 -8.86 -1.74
N THR A 135 21.10 -7.89 -0.83
CA THR A 135 21.68 -7.86 0.52
C THR A 135 20.81 -7.03 1.47
N GLY A 136 20.85 -7.34 2.76
CA GLY A 136 20.04 -6.66 3.76
C GLY A 136 18.54 -6.96 3.65
N ILE A 137 17.78 -6.24 4.47
CA ILE A 137 16.32 -6.36 4.55
C ILE A 137 15.72 -5.17 3.83
N HIS A 138 15.03 -5.43 2.72
CA HIS A 138 14.36 -4.43 1.90
C HIS A 138 12.88 -4.32 2.29
N ARG A 139 12.36 -3.09 2.26
CA ARG A 139 10.94 -2.80 2.43
C ARG A 139 10.27 -2.77 1.07
N TYR A 140 9.15 -3.46 0.95
CA TYR A 140 8.30 -3.43 -0.24
C TYR A 140 7.00 -2.72 0.13
N VAL A 141 6.87 -1.48 -0.35
CA VAL A 141 5.80 -0.57 0.02
C VAL A 141 4.75 -0.56 -1.06
N PHE A 142 3.50 -0.90 -0.71
CA PHE A 142 2.34 -0.61 -1.53
C PHE A 142 1.75 0.72 -1.09
N ALA A 143 1.60 1.65 -2.03
CA ALA A 143 0.89 2.91 -1.81
C ALA A 143 -0.29 3.01 -2.79
N LEU A 144 -1.44 3.42 -2.25
CA LEU A 144 -2.67 3.56 -3.00
C LEU A 144 -3.05 5.03 -3.09
N PHE A 145 -3.37 5.48 -4.30
CA PHE A 145 -3.78 6.85 -4.58
C PHE A 145 -5.15 6.87 -5.24
N LYS A 146 -5.99 7.83 -4.86
CA LYS A 146 -7.26 8.07 -5.53
C LYS A 146 -7.03 8.92 -6.78
N GLN A 147 -7.60 8.50 -7.90
CA GLN A 147 -7.57 9.27 -9.15
C GLN A 147 -8.75 10.25 -9.20
N ARG A 148 -8.56 11.36 -9.93
CA ARG A 148 -9.65 12.32 -10.24
C ARG A 148 -10.54 11.84 -11.39
N GLY A 149 -10.10 10.81 -12.11
CA GLY A 149 -10.77 10.21 -13.26
C GLY A 149 -9.88 9.10 -13.86
N VAL A 150 -10.30 8.54 -14.99
CA VAL A 150 -9.51 7.55 -15.74
C VAL A 150 -8.26 8.23 -16.31
N MET A 151 -7.09 7.64 -16.09
CA MET A 151 -5.78 8.18 -16.50
C MET A 151 -5.22 7.50 -17.75
N GLY A 152 -5.45 6.19 -17.92
CA GLY A 152 -4.82 5.39 -18.98
C GLY A 152 -3.32 5.13 -18.77
N VAL A 153 -2.76 4.16 -19.50
CA VAL A 153 -1.38 3.67 -19.29
C VAL A 153 -0.31 4.53 -19.98
N ALA A 154 -0.59 5.00 -21.20
CA ALA A 154 0.41 5.61 -22.09
C ALA A 154 1.09 6.87 -21.51
N ASN A 155 0.47 7.54 -20.55
CA ASN A 155 0.99 8.76 -19.94
C ASN A 155 1.61 8.52 -18.55
N GLN A 156 1.70 7.28 -18.08
CA GLN A 156 1.95 6.96 -16.66
C GLN A 156 3.11 6.00 -16.42
N ALA A 157 3.44 5.17 -17.40
CA ALA A 157 4.50 4.17 -17.26
C ALA A 157 5.89 4.83 -17.38
N PRO A 158 6.73 4.83 -16.34
CA PRO A 158 8.11 5.26 -16.48
C PRO A 158 8.90 4.26 -17.35
N GLU A 159 9.89 4.75 -18.10
CA GLU A 159 10.75 3.91 -18.95
C GLU A 159 11.63 2.96 -18.13
N THR A 160 12.05 3.40 -16.94
CA THR A 160 12.93 2.64 -16.04
C THR A 160 12.27 2.40 -14.69
N ARG A 161 12.69 1.33 -14.02
CA ARG A 161 12.25 1.01 -12.66
C ARG A 161 13.05 1.75 -11.58
N SER A 162 14.35 1.94 -11.80
CA SER A 162 15.26 2.59 -10.84
C SER A 162 15.00 4.09 -10.76
N ASN A 163 15.30 4.67 -9.59
CA ASN A 163 15.17 6.10 -9.33
C ASN A 163 13.76 6.64 -9.54
N PHE A 164 12.75 5.78 -9.37
CA PHE A 164 11.37 6.22 -9.30
C PHE A 164 11.17 7.07 -8.05
N ASN A 165 10.26 8.04 -8.11
CA ASN A 165 9.91 8.89 -6.97
C ASN A 165 8.38 8.89 -6.82
N THR A 166 7.90 8.19 -5.80
CA THR A 166 6.46 8.02 -5.59
C THR A 166 5.77 9.36 -5.33
N ARG A 167 6.40 10.28 -4.60
CA ARG A 167 5.84 11.60 -4.30
C ARG A 167 5.74 12.45 -5.56
N GLN A 168 6.82 12.52 -6.34
CA GLN A 168 6.84 13.31 -7.57
C GLN A 168 5.82 12.77 -8.57
N PHE A 169 5.74 11.46 -8.74
CA PHE A 169 4.71 10.82 -9.57
C PHE A 169 3.29 11.22 -9.14
N ALA A 170 3.01 11.25 -7.84
CA ALA A 170 1.70 11.66 -7.33
C ALA A 170 1.39 13.14 -7.61
N VAL A 171 2.40 14.01 -7.51
CA VAL A 171 2.28 15.44 -7.83
C VAL A 171 2.01 15.64 -9.32
N ASP A 172 2.84 15.04 -10.19
CA ASP A 172 2.77 15.21 -11.65
C ASP A 172 1.43 14.76 -12.22
N ASN A 173 0.80 13.78 -11.57
CA ASN A 173 -0.47 13.20 -11.98
C ASN A 173 -1.69 13.70 -11.19
N GLY A 174 -1.49 14.69 -10.30
CA GLY A 174 -2.58 15.30 -9.53
C GLY A 174 -3.31 14.32 -8.60
N LEU A 175 -2.63 13.26 -8.16
CA LEU A 175 -3.15 12.20 -7.31
C LEU A 175 -3.33 12.65 -5.85
N GLY A 176 -2.56 13.66 -5.42
CA GLY A 176 -2.55 14.13 -4.04
C GLY A 176 -1.85 13.15 -3.09
N LEU A 177 -2.23 13.18 -1.81
CA LEU A 177 -1.69 12.28 -0.80
C LEU A 177 -2.21 10.85 -0.99
N PRO A 178 -1.45 9.83 -0.55
CA PRO A 178 -1.95 8.46 -0.55
C PRO A 178 -3.19 8.32 0.34
N VAL A 179 -4.07 7.40 -0.02
CA VAL A 179 -5.31 7.10 0.72
C VAL A 179 -5.19 5.84 1.58
N ALA A 180 -4.19 5.00 1.29
CA ALA A 180 -3.82 3.82 2.06
C ALA A 180 -2.37 3.41 1.70
N ALA A 181 -1.71 2.73 2.63
CA ALA A 181 -0.42 2.10 2.36
C ALA A 181 -0.23 0.87 3.25
N VAL A 182 0.52 -0.11 2.76
CA VAL A 182 1.00 -1.25 3.55
C VAL A 182 2.38 -1.66 3.06
N TYR A 183 3.23 -2.17 3.94
CA TYR A 183 4.54 -2.69 3.53
C TYR A 183 4.87 -4.03 4.17
N PHE A 184 5.73 -4.79 3.52
CA PHE A 184 6.38 -5.98 4.08
C PHE A 184 7.89 -5.89 3.92
N ASN A 185 8.61 -6.69 4.71
CA ASN A 185 10.06 -6.81 4.64
C ASN A 185 10.45 -8.10 3.91
N SER A 186 11.50 -8.05 3.10
CA SER A 186 12.08 -9.24 2.46
C SER A 186 13.59 -9.16 2.42
N GLN A 187 14.23 -10.31 2.51
CA GLN A 187 15.68 -10.45 2.42
C GLN A 187 16.02 -11.68 1.59
N LYS A 188 17.28 -11.76 1.15
CA LYS A 188 17.75 -12.86 0.31
C LYS A 188 17.46 -14.21 0.97
N GLU A 189 16.77 -15.09 0.27
CA GLU A 189 16.50 -16.43 0.78
C GLU A 189 17.78 -17.27 0.73
N ALA A 190 18.15 -17.87 1.86
CA ALA A 190 19.27 -18.80 1.91
C ALA A 190 18.94 -20.03 1.05
N THR A 191 19.78 -20.31 0.04
CA THR A 191 19.63 -21.53 -0.75
C THR A 191 20.02 -22.73 0.11
N ASN A 192 19.03 -23.47 0.61
CA ASN A 192 19.28 -24.79 1.21
C ASN A 192 19.69 -25.76 0.10
N LYS A 193 20.99 -25.83 -0.22
CA LYS A 193 21.55 -26.98 -0.91
C LYS A 193 21.50 -28.15 0.06
N ARG A 194 20.53 -29.05 -0.12
CA ARG A 194 20.55 -30.37 0.54
C ARG A 194 21.87 -31.04 0.17
N ARG A 195 22.73 -31.24 1.17
CA ARG A 195 23.92 -32.10 1.10
C ARG A 195 23.49 -33.55 1.17
#